data_AF-A0A934X9R1-F1
#
_entry.id   AF-A0A934X9R1-F1
#
_cell.length_a   1.000
_cell.length_b   1.000
_cell.length_c   1.000
_cell.angle_alpha   90.00
_cell.angle_beta   90.00
_cell.angle_gamma   90.00
#
_symmetry.space_group_name_H-M   'P 1'
#
loop_
_entity.id
_entity.type
_entity.pdbx_description
1 polymer ?
#
loop_
_entity_poly.entity_id
_entity_poly.type
_entity_poly.pdbx_seq_one_letter_code
_entity_poly.pdbx_strand_id
1 'polypeptide(L)'
;MQQGALAAPLLRCEVTYAGATQQVQARMVDDPYSVPSVDIGGRFHFKAVMVGRGEHIESIALYAYLDTRRQPILVQEAKYLPPYHSGVTPYLLTGEQHIYAGEVERELIYHCTLEGVAP
;
A
#
# COMPACT_ATOMS: atom_id res chain seq x y z
N MET A 1 0.69 -22.68 -28.31
CA MET A 1 1.59 -21.87 -27.47
C MET A 1 0.92 -20.53 -27.26
N GLN A 2 0.43 -20.25 -26.05
CA GLN A 2 -0.05 -18.91 -25.69
C GLN A 2 0.62 -18.59 -24.34
N GLN A 3 1.78 -17.96 -24.44
CA GLN A 3 2.48 -17.40 -23.30
C GLN A 3 1.74 -16.10 -22.98
N GLY A 4 0.82 -16.14 -22.01
CA GLY A 4 0.26 -14.92 -21.45
C GLY A 4 1.39 -14.20 -20.71
N ALA A 5 1.77 -13.01 -21.17
CA ALA A 5 2.69 -12.17 -20.42
C ALA A 5 2.06 -11.89 -19.05
N LEU A 6 2.82 -12.15 -17.98
CA LEU A 6 2.42 -11.68 -16.65
C LEU A 6 2.41 -10.15 -16.68
N ALA A 7 1.31 -9.56 -16.20
CA ALA A 7 1.26 -8.12 -16.02
C ALA A 7 2.28 -7.74 -14.93
N ALA A 8 2.97 -6.60 -15.12
CA ALA A 8 3.93 -6.11 -14.14
C ALA A 8 3.28 -5.98 -12.74
N PRO A 9 4.01 -6.29 -11.65
CA PRO A 9 3.45 -6.26 -10.31
C PRO A 9 2.72 -4.96 -9.98
N LEU A 10 1.54 -5.10 -9.38
CA LEU A 10 0.72 -3.98 -8.94
C LEU A 10 0.19 -4.23 -7.54
N LEU A 11 0.48 -3.29 -6.63
CA LEU A 11 -0.11 -3.24 -5.31
C LEU A 11 -1.29 -2.27 -5.34
N ARG A 12 -2.44 -2.72 -4.85
CA ARG A 12 -3.67 -1.93 -4.80
C ARG A 12 -4.22 -1.93 -3.39
N CYS A 13 -4.38 -0.75 -2.81
CA CYS A 13 -4.91 -0.56 -1.47
C CYS A 13 -6.23 0.18 -1.52
N GLU A 14 -7.28 -0.38 -0.95
CA GLU A 14 -8.52 0.33 -0.66
C GLU A 14 -8.38 0.95 0.73
N VAL A 15 -8.46 2.28 0.82
CA VAL A 15 -8.21 3.03 2.05
C VAL A 15 -9.46 3.84 2.39
N THR A 16 -10.09 3.52 3.51
CA THR A 16 -11.36 4.11 3.94
C THR A 16 -11.16 5.00 5.15
N TYR A 17 -11.70 6.22 5.07
CA TYR A 17 -11.80 7.14 6.19
C TYR A 17 -13.17 7.81 6.18
N ALA A 18 -13.81 7.89 7.35
CA ALA A 18 -15.12 8.53 7.53
C ALA A 18 -16.18 8.08 6.50
N GLY A 19 -16.17 6.79 6.14
CA GLY A 19 -17.10 6.17 5.19
C GLY A 19 -16.78 6.41 3.71
N ALA A 20 -15.71 7.15 3.37
CA ALA A 20 -15.25 7.33 2.00
C ALA A 20 -14.01 6.46 1.72
N THR A 21 -14.07 5.66 0.67
CA THR A 21 -12.95 4.80 0.23
C THR A 21 -12.22 5.44 -0.94
N GLN A 22 -10.90 5.52 -0.84
CA GLN A 22 -10.00 5.91 -1.90
C GLN A 22 -9.06 4.76 -2.24
N GLN A 23 -8.88 4.54 -3.53
CA GLN A 23 -7.94 3.56 -4.02
C GLN A 23 -6.54 4.17 -4.18
N VAL A 24 -5.54 3.57 -3.53
CA VAL A 24 -4.12 3.89 -3.68
C VAL A 24 -3.42 2.76 -4.42
N GLN A 25 -2.71 3.07 -5.49
CA GLN A 25 -1.94 2.09 -6.26
C GLN A 25 -0.44 2.36 -6.12
N ALA A 26 0.36 1.30 -5.98
CA ALA A 26 1.80 1.37 -6.04
C ALA A 26 2.34 0.42 -7.12
N ARG A 27 3.15 0.97 -8.02
CA ARG A 27 3.98 0.21 -8.95
C ARG A 27 5.37 0.02 -8.36
N MET A 28 6.10 -0.94 -8.90
CA MET A 28 7.47 -1.19 -8.47
C MET A 28 8.36 0.00 -8.83
N VAL A 29 9.19 0.41 -7.87
CA VAL A 29 10.20 1.47 -8.04
C VAL A 29 11.56 0.96 -7.56
N ASP A 30 12.63 1.57 -8.03
CA ASP A 30 14.00 1.33 -7.55
C ASP A 30 14.44 2.36 -6.49
N ASP A 31 13.87 3.56 -6.48
CA ASP A 31 14.04 4.58 -5.43
C ASP A 31 12.75 4.76 -4.58
N PRO A 32 12.72 4.30 -3.31
CA PRO A 32 11.57 4.42 -2.43
C PRO A 32 11.24 5.87 -2.00
N TYR A 33 12.19 6.80 -2.11
CA TYR A 33 12.00 8.19 -1.69
C TYR A 33 11.19 9.02 -2.70
N SER A 34 11.14 8.56 -3.95
CA SER A 34 10.35 9.18 -5.03
C SER A 34 8.83 9.04 -4.84
N VAL A 35 8.38 8.10 -4.01
CA VAL A 35 6.96 7.78 -3.87
C VAL A 35 6.27 8.78 -2.92
N PRO A 36 5.27 9.56 -3.40
CA PRO A 36 4.54 10.50 -2.56
C PRO A 36 3.57 9.76 -1.62
N SER A 37 3.22 10.42 -0.51
CA SER A 37 2.05 10.02 0.27
C SER A 37 0.77 10.59 -0.36
N VAL A 38 -0.34 9.90 -0.16
CA VAL A 38 -1.65 10.30 -0.66
C VAL A 38 -2.49 10.83 0.49
N ASP A 39 -3.05 12.02 0.34
CA ASP A 39 -4.00 12.57 1.31
C ASP A 39 -5.29 11.73 1.34
N ILE A 40 -5.74 11.41 2.56
CA ILE A 40 -6.96 10.68 2.85
C ILE A 40 -7.83 11.59 3.73
N GLY A 41 -8.76 12.29 3.07
CA GLY A 41 -9.78 13.11 3.73
C GLY A 41 -9.23 14.29 4.54
N GLY A 42 -8.03 14.78 4.25
CA GLY A 42 -7.36 15.86 4.98
C GLY A 42 -7.00 15.50 6.43
N ARG A 43 -6.94 14.20 6.76
CA ARG A 43 -6.75 13.71 8.14
C ARG A 43 -5.69 12.64 8.25
N PHE A 44 -5.55 11.81 7.24
CA PHE A 44 -4.45 10.84 7.17
C PHE A 44 -3.68 11.04 5.87
N HIS A 45 -2.42 10.62 5.86
CA HIS A 45 -1.69 10.36 4.63
C HIS A 45 -1.37 8.88 4.57
N PHE A 46 -1.62 8.25 3.42
CA PHE A 46 -1.29 6.86 3.18
C PHE A 46 -0.21 6.76 2.10
N LYS A 47 0.87 6.05 2.38
CA LYS A 47 1.98 5.85 1.43
C LYS A 47 2.24 4.36 1.27
N ALA A 48 2.06 3.87 0.05
CA ALA A 48 2.36 2.48 -0.32
C ALA A 48 3.59 2.47 -1.22
N VAL A 49 4.64 1.76 -0.80
CA VAL A 49 5.91 1.67 -1.51
C VAL A 49 6.18 0.21 -1.84
N MET A 50 6.40 -0.09 -3.11
CA MET A 50 6.84 -1.39 -3.58
C MET A 50 8.21 -1.24 -4.24
N VAL A 51 9.25 -1.75 -3.59
CA VAL A 51 10.62 -1.67 -4.09
C VAL A 51 10.97 -2.97 -4.80
N GLY A 52 11.63 -2.87 -5.95
CA GLY A 52 12.18 -4.02 -6.64
C GLY A 52 12.82 -3.67 -7.97
N ARG A 53 13.26 -4.71 -8.70
CA ARG A 53 13.90 -4.57 -10.00
C ARG A 53 13.47 -5.70 -10.94
N GLY A 54 13.08 -5.32 -12.16
CA GLY A 54 12.55 -6.28 -13.14
C GLY A 54 11.26 -6.92 -12.61
N GLU A 55 11.24 -8.25 -12.55
CA GLU A 55 10.10 -9.02 -12.04
C GLU A 55 10.21 -9.32 -10.53
N HIS A 56 11.32 -8.95 -9.89
CA HIS A 56 11.55 -9.25 -8.48
C HIS A 56 11.15 -8.09 -7.57
N ILE A 57 10.13 -8.33 -6.75
CA ILE A 57 9.77 -7.44 -5.63
C ILE A 57 10.70 -7.73 -4.44
N GLU A 58 11.44 -6.72 -3.99
CA GLU A 58 12.37 -6.80 -2.86
C GLU A 58 11.66 -6.55 -1.52
N SER A 59 10.76 -5.55 -1.47
CA SER A 59 9.93 -5.29 -0.29
C SER A 59 8.71 -4.44 -0.60
N ILE A 60 7.69 -4.56 0.25
CA ILE A 60 6.52 -3.66 0.27
C ILE A 60 6.46 -3.01 1.64
N ALA A 61 6.34 -1.69 1.68
CA ALA A 61 6.19 -0.92 2.91
C ALA A 61 4.94 -0.02 2.81
N LEU A 62 4.08 -0.12 3.82
CA LEU A 62 2.87 0.66 3.97
C LEU A 62 3.02 1.59 5.17
N TYR A 63 2.77 2.87 4.94
CA TYR A 63 2.83 3.90 5.97
C TYR A 63 1.48 4.59 6.08
N ALA A 64 1.02 4.74 7.31
CA ALA A 64 -0.07 5.62 7.64
C ALA A 64 0.46 6.75 8.52
N TYR A 65 0.15 7.99 8.14
CA TYR A 65 0.47 9.17 8.90
C TYR A 65 -0.83 9.85 9.32
N LEU A 66 -0.86 10.39 10.53
CA LEU A 66 -1.88 11.32 10.96
C LEU A 66 -1.46 12.74 10.54
N ASP A 67 -2.37 13.45 9.87
CA ASP A 67 -2.18 14.87 9.57
C ASP A 67 -2.31 15.70 10.86
N THR A 68 -1.32 16.56 11.13
CA THR A 68 -1.33 17.44 12.29
C THR A 68 -0.94 18.85 11.90
N ARG A 69 -1.25 19.83 12.77
CA ARG A 69 -0.99 21.26 12.51
C ARG A 69 0.46 21.59 12.14
N ARG A 70 1.44 20.83 12.63
CA ARG A 70 2.86 21.11 12.38
C ARG A 70 3.41 20.29 11.21
N GLN A 71 3.17 18.99 11.24
CA GLN A 71 3.64 18.04 10.23
C GLN A 71 2.88 16.72 10.37
N PRO A 72 2.76 15.92 9.29
CA PRO A 72 2.30 14.55 9.41
C PRO A 72 3.17 13.74 10.40
N ILE A 73 2.53 12.93 11.23
CA ILE A 73 3.18 12.03 12.20
C ILE A 73 2.91 10.59 11.79
N LEU A 74 3.95 9.77 11.71
CA LEU A 74 3.82 8.35 11.42
C LEU A 74 3.07 7.65 12.56
N VAL A 75 1.97 6.97 12.23
CA VAL A 75 1.18 6.20 13.21
C VAL A 75 1.32 4.69 13.00
N GLN A 76 1.64 4.26 11.78
CA GLN A 76 1.91 2.85 11.48
C GLN A 76 2.89 2.73 10.31
N GLU A 77 3.86 1.83 10.46
CA GLU A 77 4.65 1.26 9.37
C GLU A 77 4.47 -0.26 9.38
N ALA A 78 4.07 -0.84 8.24
CA ALA A 78 4.03 -2.28 8.04
C ALA A 78 4.90 -2.65 6.84
N LYS A 79 5.80 -3.63 7.04
CA LYS A 79 6.72 -4.11 6.02
C LYS A 79 6.45 -5.58 5.72
N TYR A 80 6.29 -5.87 4.43
CA TYR A 80 6.09 -7.22 3.90
C TYR A 80 7.31 -7.58 3.06
N LEU A 81 7.92 -8.71 3.37
CA LEU A 81 9.10 -9.24 2.69
C LEU A 81 8.73 -10.51 1.92
N PRO A 82 9.49 -10.88 0.87
CA PRO A 82 9.30 -12.14 0.17
C PRO A 82 9.45 -13.35 1.11
N PRO A 83 8.89 -14.52 0.73
CA PRO A 83 8.25 -14.81 -0.56
C PRO A 83 6.82 -14.26 -0.67
N TYR A 84 6.48 -13.74 -1.85
CA TYR A 84 5.13 -13.34 -2.22
C TYR A 84 4.42 -14.47 -2.96
N HIS A 85 3.09 -14.51 -2.91
CA HIS A 85 2.35 -15.51 -3.67
C HIS A 85 2.38 -15.16 -5.16
N SER A 86 2.92 -16.05 -5.98
CA SER A 86 2.96 -15.91 -7.43
C SER A 86 1.60 -16.18 -8.05
N GLY A 87 1.21 -15.40 -9.06
CA GLY A 87 -0.02 -15.65 -9.80
C GLY A 87 -0.61 -14.43 -10.51
N VAL A 88 -1.53 -14.71 -11.43
CA VAL A 88 -2.29 -13.68 -12.16
C VAL A 88 -3.46 -13.11 -11.36
N THR A 89 -3.96 -13.86 -10.37
CA THR A 89 -5.10 -13.44 -9.55
C THR A 89 -4.58 -12.61 -8.36
N PRO A 90 -5.16 -11.42 -8.11
CA PRO A 90 -4.83 -10.64 -6.91
C PRO A 90 -5.07 -11.46 -5.65
N TYR A 91 -4.11 -11.44 -4.73
CA TYR A 91 -4.28 -12.01 -3.40
C TYR A 91 -4.22 -10.93 -2.33
N LEU A 92 -4.89 -11.18 -1.20
CA LEU A 92 -4.95 -10.25 -0.08
C LEU A 92 -3.61 -10.27 0.67
N LEU A 93 -2.81 -9.20 0.53
CA LEU A 93 -1.50 -9.10 1.13
C LEU A 93 -1.58 -8.79 2.63
N THR A 94 -2.51 -7.91 3.03
CA THR A 94 -2.53 -7.31 4.37
C THR A 94 -3.62 -7.86 5.28
N GLY A 95 -4.70 -8.43 4.72
CA GLY A 95 -5.97 -8.47 5.44
C GLY A 95 -6.59 -7.07 5.59
N GLU A 96 -7.73 -6.98 6.28
CA GLU A 96 -8.26 -5.68 6.71
C GLU A 96 -7.50 -5.19 7.95
N GLN A 97 -7.06 -3.94 7.91
CA GLN A 97 -6.30 -3.27 8.95
C GLN A 97 -7.09 -2.07 9.45
N HIS A 98 -7.10 -1.87 10.77
CA HIS A 98 -7.72 -0.71 11.41
C HIS A 98 -6.64 0.05 12.18
N ILE A 99 -6.52 1.34 11.91
CA ILE A 99 -5.60 2.24 12.60
C ILE A 99 -6.42 3.32 13.30
N TYR A 100 -6.24 3.44 14.61
CA TYR A 100 -6.88 4.47 15.42
C TYR A 100 -5.84 5.51 15.82
N ALA A 101 -6.07 6.78 15.51
CA ALA A 101 -5.13 7.84 15.84
C ALA A 101 -5.79 9.22 16.01
N GLY A 102 -5.08 10.11 16.71
CA GLY A 102 -5.44 11.52 16.86
C GLY A 102 -6.56 11.76 17.87
N GLU A 103 -7.06 12.99 17.87
CA GLU A 103 -8.18 13.39 18.72
C GLU A 103 -9.45 12.64 18.28
N VAL A 104 -10.26 12.20 19.26
CA VAL A 104 -11.50 11.44 19.09
C VAL A 104 -11.36 10.08 18.39
N GLU A 105 -10.20 9.43 18.49
CA GLU A 105 -9.96 8.06 18.01
C GLU A 105 -10.37 7.85 16.53
N ARG A 106 -9.88 8.73 15.65
CA ARG A 106 -10.16 8.62 14.22
C ARG A 106 -9.68 7.29 13.69
N GLU A 107 -10.54 6.64 12.93
CA GLU A 107 -10.29 5.33 12.35
C GLU A 107 -9.95 5.45 10.86
N LEU A 108 -8.79 4.92 10.47
CA LEU A 108 -8.40 4.65 9.10
C LEU A 108 -8.44 3.14 8.88
N ILE A 109 -9.18 2.69 7.87
CA ILE A 109 -9.27 1.27 7.50
C ILE A 109 -8.54 1.08 6.18
N TYR A 110 -7.74 0.03 6.03
CA TYR A 110 -7.23 -0.34 4.71
C TYR A 110 -7.09 -1.84 4.53
N HIS A 111 -7.12 -2.26 3.27
CA HIS A 111 -6.61 -3.55 2.86
C HIS A 111 -5.90 -3.42 1.51
N CYS A 112 -4.84 -4.19 1.29
CA CYS A 112 -4.12 -4.20 0.03
C CYS A 112 -4.10 -5.59 -0.61
N THR A 113 -4.26 -5.62 -1.93
CA THR A 113 -4.06 -6.78 -2.78
C THR A 113 -2.81 -6.63 -3.64
N LEU A 114 -2.13 -7.73 -3.89
CA LEU A 114 -0.97 -7.80 -4.77
C LEU A 114 -1.27 -8.75 -5.93
N GLU A 115 -0.98 -8.30 -7.16
CA GLU A 115 -1.18 -9.06 -8.40
C GLU A 115 0.07 -8.96 -9.30
N GLY A 116 0.17 -9.86 -10.28
CA GLY A 116 1.24 -9.81 -11.30
C GLY A 116 2.61 -10.26 -10.79
N VAL A 117 2.68 -11.01 -9.70
CA VAL A 117 3.93 -11.55 -9.15
C VAL A 117 4.40 -12.73 -10.01
N ALA A 118 5.62 -12.64 -10.54
CA ALA A 118 6.21 -13.71 -11.31
C ALA A 118 6.47 -14.98 -10.45
N PRO A 119 6.29 -16.19 -11.03
CA PRO A 119 6.61 -17.45 -10.37
C PRO A 119 8.10 -17.63 -10.06
#